data_AF-A0A3M8CU69-F1
#
_entry.id   AF-A0A3M8CU69-F1
#
_cell.length_a   1.000
_cell.length_b   1.000
_cell.length_c   1.000
_cell.angle_alpha   90.00
_cell.angle_beta   90.00
_cell.angle_gamma   90.00
#
_symmetry.space_group_name_H-M   'P 1'
#
loop_
_entity.id
_entity.type
_entity.pdbx_description
1 polymer ?
#
loop_
_entity_poly.entity_id
_entity_poly.type
_entity_poly.pdbx_seq_one_letter_code
_entity_poly.pdbx_strand_id
1 'polypeptide(L)'
;MPEGDYLLAGIVYHAKQQSVHLAFLGLDGVPFHMDIKKGGLVEESVGLNQTAFKKGVAYFGKAENTNQFIWEEAGGAVYKLSGSLPEEELKKVAESMGKGEYSLMKKATVLNDQAKILHPSKELASTLLGYSLKLPTVLPEGVELRIFSYTEFLGKKQISIVNKKTGPDIPDIFLYVHQGDVDEEMEGVLDVKKIPFGNGFAYTYQAPGSSANKPYLKERNGFVWSPDEGIIYTMQSDLPLEEIKKIAASVNSK
;
A
#
# COMPACT_ATOMS: atom_id res chain seq x y z
N MET A 1 -10.54 -12.58 -18.31
CA MET A 1 -10.76 -12.65 -16.86
C MET A 1 -12.14 -13.24 -16.63
N PRO A 2 -12.36 -14.10 -15.62
CA PRO A 2 -13.71 -14.37 -15.13
C PRO A 2 -14.33 -13.00 -14.81
N GLU A 3 -15.43 -12.67 -15.47
CA GLU A 3 -16.15 -11.42 -15.19
C GLU A 3 -16.68 -11.51 -13.76
N GLY A 4 -16.07 -10.78 -12.82
CA GLY A 4 -16.67 -10.56 -11.50
C GLY A 4 -15.74 -10.65 -10.28
N ASP A 5 -14.71 -11.51 -10.29
CA ASP A 5 -14.11 -11.92 -8.99
C ASP A 5 -12.92 -11.07 -8.52
N TYR A 6 -12.29 -10.30 -9.41
CA TYR A 6 -11.07 -9.56 -9.12
C TYR A 6 -11.08 -8.17 -9.75
N LEU A 7 -10.73 -7.17 -8.94
CA LEU A 7 -10.55 -5.78 -9.35
C LEU A 7 -9.07 -5.52 -9.63
N LEU A 8 -8.77 -4.96 -10.79
CA LEU A 8 -7.43 -4.43 -11.06
C LEU A 8 -7.23 -3.16 -10.20
N ALA A 9 -6.41 -3.27 -9.17
CA ALA A 9 -6.12 -2.20 -8.22
C ALA A 9 -4.99 -1.29 -8.68
N GLY A 10 -4.08 -1.78 -9.53
CA GLY A 10 -3.11 -0.89 -10.17
C GLY A 10 -2.19 -1.52 -11.20
N ILE A 11 -1.56 -0.65 -12.01
CA ILE A 11 -0.55 -1.00 -13.01
C ILE A 11 0.63 -0.02 -12.87
N VAL A 12 1.86 -0.54 -12.77
CA VAL A 12 3.09 0.26 -12.73
C VAL A 12 4.10 -0.29 -13.73
N TYR A 13 4.63 0.57 -14.59
CA TYR A 13 5.75 0.22 -15.47
C TYR A 13 7.08 0.68 -14.88
N HIS A 14 8.01 -0.27 -14.72
CA HIS A 14 9.37 -0.02 -14.23
C HIS A 14 10.35 0.04 -15.39
N ALA A 15 10.59 1.26 -15.92
CA ALA A 15 11.41 1.46 -17.12
C ALA A 15 12.84 0.87 -17.03
N LYS A 16 13.48 0.92 -15.86
CA LYS A 16 14.83 0.35 -15.65
C LYS A 16 14.85 -1.17 -15.70
N GLN A 17 13.81 -1.82 -15.17
CA GLN A 17 13.69 -3.28 -15.12
C GLN A 17 12.96 -3.84 -16.34
N GLN A 18 12.40 -2.97 -17.18
CA GLN A 18 11.51 -3.32 -18.30
C GLN A 18 10.41 -4.30 -17.86
N SER A 19 9.81 -4.02 -16.70
CA SER A 19 8.74 -4.85 -16.14
C SER A 19 7.46 -4.04 -15.93
N VAL A 20 6.34 -4.73 -15.98
CA VAL A 20 5.04 -4.22 -15.55
C VAL A 20 4.63 -4.98 -14.31
N HIS A 21 4.28 -4.25 -13.26
CA HIS A 21 3.66 -4.77 -12.07
C HIS A 21 2.17 -4.45 -12.11
N LEU A 22 1.32 -5.44 -11.85
CA LEU A 22 -0.11 -5.28 -11.70
C LEU A 22 -0.51 -5.76 -10.30
N ALA A 23 -1.39 -5.01 -9.66
CA ALA A 23 -2.00 -5.40 -8.39
C ALA A 23 -3.48 -5.68 -8.62
N PHE A 24 -3.96 -6.79 -8.07
CA PHE A 24 -5.36 -7.19 -8.12
C PHE A 24 -5.88 -7.36 -6.70
N LEU A 25 -7.15 -7.06 -6.50
CA LEU A 25 -7.87 -7.27 -5.24
C LEU A 25 -9.03 -8.22 -5.51
N GLY A 26 -9.07 -9.35 -4.80
CA GLY A 26 -10.26 -10.20 -4.78
C GLY A 26 -11.45 -9.49 -4.13
N LEU A 27 -12.67 -9.89 -4.49
CA LEU A 27 -13.88 -9.41 -3.81
C LEU A 27 -13.90 -9.75 -2.30
N ASP A 28 -13.13 -10.77 -1.90
CA ASP A 28 -12.87 -11.15 -0.51
C ASP A 28 -11.79 -10.28 0.18
N GLY A 29 -11.24 -9.29 -0.52
CA GLY A 29 -10.20 -8.40 -0.02
C GLY A 29 -8.79 -9.00 -0.06
N VAL A 30 -8.59 -10.21 -0.57
CA VAL A 30 -7.25 -10.83 -0.64
C VAL A 30 -6.51 -10.30 -1.87
N PRO A 31 -5.36 -9.61 -1.70
CA PRO A 31 -4.62 -9.11 -2.84
C PRO A 31 -3.75 -10.21 -3.46
N PHE A 32 -3.54 -10.09 -4.77
CA PHE A 32 -2.46 -10.78 -5.46
C PHE A 32 -1.84 -9.86 -6.52
N HIS A 33 -0.62 -10.20 -6.91
CA HIS A 33 0.19 -9.38 -7.79
C HIS A 33 0.55 -10.16 -9.04
N MET A 34 0.81 -9.43 -10.12
CA MET A 34 1.37 -9.96 -11.35
C MET A 34 2.57 -9.14 -11.78
N ASP A 35 3.69 -9.79 -12.02
CA ASP A 35 4.83 -9.21 -12.70
C ASP A 35 4.91 -9.76 -14.12
N ILE A 36 5.12 -8.88 -15.09
CA ILE A 36 5.42 -9.24 -16.48
C ILE A 36 6.75 -8.62 -16.84
N LYS A 37 7.71 -9.41 -17.31
CA LYS A 37 9.03 -8.92 -17.74
C LYS A 37 9.62 -9.75 -18.87
N LYS A 38 10.65 -9.21 -19.52
CA LYS A 38 11.48 -9.99 -20.43
C LYS A 38 12.54 -10.71 -19.61
N GLY A 39 12.65 -12.02 -19.76
CA GLY A 39 13.58 -12.84 -18.99
C GLY A 39 13.54 -14.31 -19.41
N GLY A 40 14.29 -15.15 -18.70
CA GLY A 40 14.24 -16.60 -18.87
C GLY A 40 13.35 -17.25 -17.83
N LEU A 41 12.37 -18.04 -18.26
CA LEU A 41 11.48 -18.79 -17.35
C LEU A 41 12.25 -19.63 -16.34
N VAL A 42 13.36 -20.25 -16.76
CA VAL A 42 14.21 -21.11 -15.94
C VAL A 42 14.79 -20.34 -14.75
N GLU A 43 15.32 -19.14 -14.98
CA GLU A 43 15.94 -18.32 -13.93
C GLU A 43 14.92 -17.87 -12.88
N GLU A 44 13.69 -17.55 -13.31
CA GLU A 44 12.61 -17.11 -12.43
C GLU A 44 11.94 -18.27 -11.68
N SER A 45 12.06 -19.49 -12.22
CA SER A 45 11.42 -20.70 -11.67
C SER A 45 12.26 -21.44 -10.62
N VAL A 46 13.42 -20.90 -10.21
CA VAL A 46 14.31 -21.57 -9.25
C VAL A 46 13.58 -21.82 -7.93
N GLY A 47 13.51 -23.10 -7.53
CA GLY A 47 12.82 -23.53 -6.32
C GLY A 47 11.32 -23.78 -6.48
N LEU A 48 10.79 -23.66 -7.70
CA LEU A 48 9.41 -23.98 -8.05
C LEU A 48 9.32 -25.35 -8.75
N ASN A 49 8.16 -25.98 -8.66
CA ASN A 49 7.89 -27.26 -9.33
C ASN A 49 7.17 -27.01 -10.64
N GLN A 50 7.56 -27.72 -11.69
CA GLN A 50 6.83 -27.66 -12.96
C GLN A 50 5.40 -28.17 -12.75
N THR A 51 4.42 -27.46 -13.28
CA THR A 51 2.99 -27.80 -13.17
C THR A 51 2.34 -27.82 -14.55
N ALA A 52 1.22 -28.53 -14.67
CA ALA A 52 0.47 -28.61 -15.91
C ALA A 52 -0.24 -27.29 -16.20
N PHE A 53 -0.10 -26.76 -17.41
CA PHE A 53 -0.70 -25.49 -17.80
C PHE A 53 -1.12 -25.49 -19.27
N LYS A 54 -2.31 -24.96 -19.57
CA LYS A 54 -2.89 -25.03 -20.92
C LYS A 54 -2.12 -24.22 -21.97
N LYS A 55 -1.33 -23.23 -21.56
CA LYS A 55 -0.61 -22.33 -22.47
C LYS A 55 0.87 -22.65 -22.62
N GLY A 56 1.34 -23.74 -22.03
CA GLY A 56 2.73 -24.17 -22.16
C GLY A 56 3.31 -24.64 -20.83
N VAL A 57 4.60 -24.37 -20.65
CA VAL A 57 5.31 -24.72 -19.41
C VAL A 57 5.02 -23.66 -18.36
N ALA A 58 4.63 -24.12 -17.17
CA ALA A 58 4.48 -23.28 -16.00
C ALA A 58 5.13 -23.93 -14.78
N TYR A 59 5.41 -23.12 -13.78
CA TYR A 59 5.97 -23.52 -12.51
C TYR A 59 5.15 -22.95 -11.36
N PHE A 60 4.98 -23.73 -10.31
CA PHE A 60 4.29 -23.33 -9.08
C PHE A 60 5.11 -23.68 -7.84
N GLY A 61 5.05 -22.83 -6.82
CA GLY A 61 5.67 -23.08 -5.53
C GLY A 61 5.53 -21.91 -4.57
N LYS A 62 6.28 -21.96 -3.47
CA LYS A 62 6.34 -20.87 -2.49
C LYS A 62 7.68 -20.16 -2.55
N ALA A 63 7.65 -18.84 -2.59
CA ALA A 63 8.82 -17.99 -2.38
C ALA A 63 8.47 -16.82 -1.47
N GLU A 64 9.34 -16.54 -0.49
CA GLU A 64 9.18 -15.45 0.48
C GLU A 64 7.79 -15.42 1.16
N ASN A 65 7.27 -16.60 1.53
CA ASN A 65 5.95 -16.81 2.13
C ASN A 65 4.73 -16.53 1.24
N THR A 66 4.92 -16.36 -0.07
CA THR A 66 3.83 -16.20 -1.05
C THR A 66 3.78 -17.40 -2.00
N ASN A 67 2.58 -17.78 -2.43
CA ASN A 67 2.42 -18.72 -3.53
C ASN A 67 2.75 -17.99 -4.83
N GLN A 68 3.48 -18.65 -5.72
CA GLN A 68 3.89 -18.12 -7.01
C GLN A 68 3.51 -19.07 -8.14
N PHE A 69 2.99 -18.50 -9.23
CA PHE A 69 2.70 -19.22 -10.47
C PHE A 69 3.36 -18.48 -11.64
N ILE A 70 4.30 -19.13 -12.32
CA ILE A 70 5.15 -18.51 -13.35
C ILE A 70 5.00 -19.25 -14.67
N TRP A 71 4.85 -18.53 -15.77
CA TRP A 71 4.85 -19.09 -17.11
C TRP A 71 5.48 -18.13 -18.12
N GLU A 72 5.81 -18.65 -19.29
CA GLU A 72 6.32 -17.87 -20.41
C GLU A 72 5.31 -17.88 -21.56
N GLU A 73 5.06 -16.71 -22.14
CA GLU A 73 4.27 -16.56 -23.36
C GLU A 73 5.19 -16.32 -24.58
N ALA A 74 4.59 -16.44 -25.77
CA ALA A 74 5.29 -16.18 -27.02
C ALA A 74 5.98 -14.79 -27.02
N GLY A 75 7.26 -14.76 -27.42
CA GLY A 75 8.06 -13.54 -27.45
C GLY A 75 8.98 -13.32 -26.25
N GLY A 76 9.11 -14.31 -25.36
CA GLY A 76 10.07 -14.29 -24.23
C GLY A 76 9.60 -13.45 -23.04
N ALA A 77 8.29 -13.27 -22.91
CA ALA A 77 7.68 -12.56 -21.81
C ALA A 77 7.35 -13.57 -20.70
N VAL A 78 7.97 -13.37 -19.54
CA VAL A 78 7.72 -14.16 -18.34
C VAL A 78 6.67 -13.46 -17.50
N TYR A 79 5.62 -14.19 -17.15
CA TYR A 79 4.54 -13.76 -16.30
C TYR A 79 4.68 -14.49 -14.96
N LYS A 80 4.55 -13.76 -13.87
CA LYS A 80 4.57 -14.30 -12.51
C LYS A 80 3.40 -13.74 -11.73
N LEU A 81 2.52 -14.61 -11.27
CA LEU A 81 1.51 -14.28 -10.27
C LEU A 81 2.05 -14.61 -8.89
N SER A 82 1.86 -13.71 -7.92
CA SER A 82 2.30 -13.88 -6.53
C SER A 82 1.19 -13.46 -5.56
N GLY A 83 0.90 -14.27 -4.54
CA GLY A 83 -0.08 -13.90 -3.50
C GLY A 83 -0.39 -15.03 -2.52
N SER A 84 -1.43 -14.85 -1.73
CA SER A 84 -1.91 -15.87 -0.78
C SER A 84 -2.92 -16.85 -1.39
N LEU A 85 -3.32 -16.64 -2.65
CA LEU A 85 -4.24 -17.52 -3.36
C LEU A 85 -3.63 -18.93 -3.58
N PRO A 86 -4.44 -19.99 -3.50
CA PRO A 86 -3.98 -21.37 -3.74
C PRO A 86 -3.60 -21.59 -5.22
N GLU A 87 -2.84 -22.67 -5.49
CA GLU A 87 -2.35 -23.01 -6.84
C GLU A 87 -3.46 -23.01 -7.89
N GLU A 88 -4.59 -23.65 -7.56
CA GLU A 88 -5.72 -23.80 -8.48
C GLU A 88 -6.30 -22.45 -8.90
N GLU A 89 -6.38 -21.49 -7.97
CA GLU A 89 -6.89 -20.15 -8.26
C GLU A 89 -5.88 -19.32 -9.07
N LEU A 90 -4.59 -19.33 -8.69
CA LEU A 90 -3.55 -18.66 -9.48
C LEU A 90 -3.49 -19.22 -10.90
N LYS A 91 -3.64 -20.54 -11.05
CA LYS A 91 -3.70 -21.20 -12.36
C LYS A 91 -4.94 -20.79 -13.14
N LYS A 92 -6.13 -20.74 -12.53
CA LYS A 92 -7.35 -20.24 -13.20
C LYS A 92 -7.17 -18.81 -13.70
N VAL A 93 -6.60 -17.94 -12.87
CA VAL A 93 -6.28 -16.55 -13.25
C VAL A 93 -5.35 -16.54 -14.46
N ALA A 94 -4.20 -17.25 -14.39
CA ALA A 94 -3.25 -17.35 -15.49
C ALA A 94 -3.88 -17.90 -16.78
N GLU A 95 -4.73 -18.93 -16.69
CA GLU A 95 -5.44 -19.51 -17.84
C GLU A 95 -6.43 -18.50 -18.47
N SER A 96 -7.08 -17.67 -17.66
CA SER A 96 -8.07 -16.69 -18.11
C SER A 96 -7.48 -15.48 -18.86
N MET A 97 -6.16 -15.31 -18.81
CA MET A 97 -5.49 -14.17 -19.44
C MET A 97 -5.48 -14.30 -20.97
N GLY A 98 -5.57 -13.18 -21.68
CA GLY A 98 -5.30 -13.16 -23.12
C GLY A 98 -3.81 -13.34 -23.41
N LYS A 99 -3.46 -13.48 -24.70
CA LYS A 99 -2.06 -13.35 -25.13
C LYS A 99 -1.66 -11.88 -25.00
N GLY A 100 -0.64 -11.58 -24.18
CA GLY A 100 -0.14 -10.21 -24.03
C GLY A 100 0.99 -9.92 -25.02
N GLU A 101 0.90 -8.78 -25.71
CA GLU A 101 2.02 -8.29 -26.53
C GLU A 101 2.99 -7.46 -25.67
N TYR A 102 4.22 -7.96 -25.49
CA TYR A 102 5.27 -7.27 -24.72
C TYR A 102 5.56 -5.84 -25.23
N SER A 103 5.42 -5.61 -26.53
CA SER A 103 5.59 -4.29 -27.16
C SER A 103 4.60 -3.23 -26.65
N LEU A 104 3.40 -3.64 -26.24
CA LEU A 104 2.37 -2.75 -25.70
C LEU A 104 2.66 -2.34 -24.25
N MET A 105 3.48 -3.10 -23.51
CA MET A 105 3.81 -2.82 -22.11
C MET A 105 4.59 -1.52 -21.92
N LYS A 106 5.38 -1.08 -22.91
CA LYS A 106 6.08 0.22 -22.89
C LYS A 106 5.13 1.42 -22.95
N LYS A 107 3.86 1.20 -23.34
CA LYS A 107 2.80 2.21 -23.44
C LYS A 107 1.77 2.08 -22.30
N ALA A 108 1.90 1.06 -21.45
CA ALA A 108 1.02 0.87 -20.32
C ALA A 108 1.36 1.89 -19.24
N THR A 109 0.67 3.02 -19.25
CA THR A 109 0.51 3.87 -18.08
C THR A 109 -0.95 4.31 -18.06
N VAL A 110 -1.77 3.50 -17.40
CA VAL A 110 -3.15 3.88 -17.05
C VAL A 110 -3.42 3.37 -15.64
N LEU A 111 -3.60 4.30 -14.71
CA LEU A 111 -4.37 4.15 -13.48
C LEU A 111 -5.59 5.07 -13.63
N ASN A 112 -6.61 4.67 -14.38
CA ASN A 112 -7.97 5.17 -14.17
C ASN A 112 -8.49 4.27 -13.03
N ASP A 113 -8.40 4.57 -11.74
CA ASP A 113 -8.83 5.80 -11.07
C ASP A 113 -7.89 6.16 -9.90
N GLN A 114 -6.59 5.86 -10.02
CA GLN A 114 -5.61 6.18 -8.99
C GLN A 114 -4.80 7.41 -9.36
N ALA A 115 -5.31 8.60 -9.03
CA ALA A 115 -4.52 9.82 -9.12
C ALA A 115 -3.48 9.81 -8.00
N LYS A 116 -2.21 9.55 -8.34
CA LYS A 116 -1.09 9.63 -7.40
C LYS A 116 -0.20 10.82 -7.76
N ILE A 117 -0.08 11.76 -6.83
CA ILE A 117 0.83 12.89 -6.95
C ILE A 117 1.89 12.73 -5.87
N LEU A 118 3.16 12.68 -6.26
CA LEU A 118 4.28 12.60 -5.33
C LEU A 118 4.74 14.00 -4.94
N HIS A 119 5.05 14.17 -3.66
CA HIS A 119 5.56 15.41 -3.08
C HIS A 119 4.74 16.67 -3.40
N PRO A 120 3.39 16.65 -3.32
CA PRO A 120 2.62 17.88 -3.49
C PRO A 120 2.99 18.89 -2.40
N SER A 121 2.91 20.19 -2.73
CA SER A 121 3.01 21.23 -1.71
C SER A 121 1.83 21.13 -0.73
N LYS A 122 1.93 21.81 0.43
CA LYS A 122 0.83 21.84 1.40
C LYS A 122 -0.45 22.44 0.80
N GLU A 123 -0.30 23.48 -0.01
CA GLU A 123 -1.39 24.19 -0.67
C GLU A 123 -2.08 23.29 -1.70
N LEU A 124 -1.29 22.57 -2.51
CA LEU A 124 -1.83 21.62 -3.48
C LEU A 124 -2.50 20.43 -2.78
N ALA A 125 -1.86 19.86 -1.75
CA ALA A 125 -2.44 18.77 -0.95
C ALA A 125 -3.77 19.18 -0.32
N SER A 126 -3.85 20.40 0.24
CA SER A 126 -5.07 20.95 0.81
C SER A 126 -6.18 21.11 -0.24
N THR A 127 -5.81 21.61 -1.43
CA THR A 127 -6.73 21.78 -2.56
C THR A 127 -7.29 20.44 -3.03
N LEU A 128 -6.42 19.43 -3.20
CA LEU A 128 -6.81 18.10 -3.67
C LEU A 128 -7.75 17.40 -2.68
N LEU A 129 -7.43 17.48 -1.39
CA LEU A 129 -8.23 16.91 -0.31
C LEU A 129 -9.53 17.68 -0.07
N GLY A 130 -9.63 18.94 -0.52
CA GLY A 130 -10.77 19.82 -0.23
C GLY A 130 -10.81 20.28 1.23
N TYR A 131 -9.65 20.31 1.91
CA TYR A 131 -9.52 20.63 3.33
C TYR A 131 -8.21 21.35 3.58
N SER A 132 -8.21 22.38 4.43
CA SER A 132 -6.99 23.10 4.82
C SER A 132 -6.11 22.22 5.71
N LEU A 133 -5.17 21.51 5.09
CA LEU A 133 -4.32 20.52 5.77
C LEU A 133 -3.55 21.14 6.94
N LYS A 134 -3.78 20.61 8.14
CA LYS A 134 -3.03 20.96 9.36
C LYS A 134 -1.89 19.97 9.53
N LEU A 135 -0.68 20.47 9.77
CA LEU A 135 0.50 19.65 10.05
C LEU A 135 0.88 19.80 11.53
N PRO A 136 1.42 18.76 12.18
CA PRO A 136 1.90 18.89 13.55
C PRO A 136 2.95 19.99 13.70
N THR A 137 2.83 20.78 14.76
CA THR A 137 3.78 21.86 15.09
C THR A 137 4.76 21.45 16.18
N VAL A 138 4.43 20.40 16.95
CA VAL A 138 5.32 19.78 17.94
C VAL A 138 5.82 18.45 17.35
N LEU A 139 7.14 18.32 17.23
CA LEU A 139 7.81 17.12 16.74
C LEU A 139 9.01 16.78 17.64
N PRO A 140 9.39 15.50 17.76
CA PRO A 140 10.63 15.12 18.41
C PRO A 140 11.85 15.78 17.75
N GLU A 141 12.93 15.92 18.52
CA GLU A 141 14.18 16.49 17.99
C GLU A 141 14.68 15.70 16.76
N GLY A 142 15.14 16.43 15.74
CA GLY A 142 15.64 15.84 14.50
C GLY A 142 14.57 15.34 13.52
N VAL A 143 13.29 15.35 13.90
CA VAL A 143 12.19 14.98 13.02
C VAL A 143 11.74 16.19 12.19
N GLU A 144 11.74 16.00 10.87
CA GLU A 144 11.12 16.90 9.91
C GLU A 144 10.12 16.09 9.09
N LEU A 145 8.85 16.52 9.02
CA LEU A 145 7.84 15.86 8.21
C LEU A 145 7.79 16.44 6.80
N ARG A 146 7.46 15.60 5.82
CA ARG A 146 7.14 16.03 4.45
C ARG A 146 5.87 15.35 3.97
N ILE A 147 5.11 16.06 3.14
CA ILE A 147 4.03 15.43 2.37
C ILE A 147 4.70 14.54 1.32
N PHE A 148 4.47 13.24 1.43
CA PHE A 148 5.06 12.26 0.55
C PHE A 148 4.21 12.06 -0.70
N SER A 149 2.90 11.94 -0.53
CA SER A 149 2.00 11.70 -1.64
C SER A 149 0.56 12.12 -1.35
N TYR A 150 -0.14 12.50 -2.41
CA TYR A 150 -1.59 12.39 -2.51
C TYR A 150 -1.93 11.10 -3.26
N THR A 151 -2.99 10.42 -2.85
CA THR A 151 -3.56 9.29 -3.57
C THR A 151 -5.07 9.38 -3.50
N GLU A 152 -5.72 9.30 -4.66
CA GLU A 152 -7.15 9.06 -4.77
C GLU A 152 -7.34 7.63 -5.23
N PHE A 153 -8.23 6.86 -4.62
CA PHE A 153 -8.54 5.49 -5.03
C PHE A 153 -10.01 5.20 -4.73
N LEU A 154 -10.79 4.80 -5.74
CA LEU A 154 -12.24 4.58 -5.63
C LEU A 154 -12.97 5.77 -4.97
N GLY A 155 -12.58 6.99 -5.33
CA GLY A 155 -13.11 8.24 -4.77
C GLY A 155 -12.63 8.58 -3.36
N LYS A 156 -11.87 7.70 -2.69
CA LYS A 156 -11.25 7.99 -1.39
C LYS A 156 -9.95 8.73 -1.58
N LYS A 157 -9.85 9.91 -0.99
CA LYS A 157 -8.67 10.79 -1.07
C LYS A 157 -7.84 10.69 0.20
N GLN A 158 -6.55 10.49 0.05
CA GLN A 158 -5.60 10.39 1.15
C GLN A 158 -4.33 11.19 0.88
N ILE A 159 -3.83 11.85 1.92
CA ILE A 159 -2.51 12.43 1.99
C ILE A 159 -1.65 11.56 2.92
N SER A 160 -0.47 11.17 2.45
CA SER A 160 0.53 10.48 3.25
C SER A 160 1.67 11.45 3.59
N ILE A 161 1.99 11.56 4.87
CA ILE A 161 3.02 12.43 5.44
C ILE A 161 3.99 11.52 6.20
N VAL A 162 5.28 11.67 5.95
CA VAL A 162 6.32 10.82 6.56
C VAL A 162 7.53 11.67 6.94
N ASN A 163 8.44 11.10 7.73
CA ASN A 163 9.73 11.74 7.97
C ASN A 163 10.47 12.01 6.65
N LYS A 164 11.01 13.22 6.54
CA LYS A 164 11.92 13.60 5.45
C LYS A 164 13.27 12.91 5.56
N LYS A 165 13.73 12.69 6.80
CA LYS A 165 14.97 11.98 7.14
C LYS A 165 14.65 10.74 7.97
N THR A 166 15.39 9.67 7.74
CA THR A 166 15.26 8.42 8.50
C THR A 166 16.62 8.03 9.04
N GLY A 167 16.64 7.36 10.19
CA GLY A 167 17.86 6.88 10.82
C GLY A 167 17.53 6.03 12.06
N PRO A 168 18.53 5.35 12.65
CA PRO A 168 18.30 4.50 13.82
C PRO A 168 17.76 5.29 15.01
N ASP A 169 18.19 6.54 15.17
CA ASP A 169 17.81 7.41 16.29
C ASP A 169 16.63 8.34 16.00
N ILE A 170 16.11 8.33 14.76
CA ILE A 170 14.96 9.15 14.36
C ILE A 170 13.71 8.27 14.47
N PRO A 171 12.69 8.64 15.26
CA PRO A 171 11.45 7.88 15.32
C PRO A 171 10.77 7.81 13.95
N ASP A 172 10.17 6.67 13.65
CA ASP A 172 9.40 6.48 12.42
C ASP A 172 8.01 7.07 12.65
N ILE A 173 7.63 8.09 11.89
CA ILE A 173 6.30 8.69 11.94
C ILE A 173 5.66 8.56 10.56
N PHE A 174 4.53 7.86 10.54
CA PHE A 174 3.63 7.77 9.39
C PHE A 174 2.33 8.44 9.77
N LEU A 175 1.99 9.52 9.08
CA LEU A 175 0.74 10.26 9.28
C LEU A 175 -0.06 10.22 7.99
N TYR A 176 -1.31 9.77 8.09
CA TYR A 176 -2.27 9.73 7.01
C TYR A 176 -3.41 10.69 7.32
N VAL A 177 -3.85 11.42 6.29
CA VAL A 177 -5.00 12.34 6.39
C VAL A 177 -5.95 12.04 5.25
N HIS A 178 -7.21 11.75 5.58
CA HIS A 178 -8.25 11.46 4.59
C HIS A 178 -9.62 11.92 5.10
N GLN A 179 -10.59 11.93 4.20
CA GLN A 179 -11.98 12.19 4.55
C GLN A 179 -12.64 10.89 5.05
N GLY A 180 -13.54 11.00 6.03
CA GLY A 180 -14.30 9.86 6.57
C GLY A 180 -14.82 10.09 7.98
N ASP A 181 -15.39 9.03 8.56
CA ASP A 181 -15.77 8.94 9.96
C ASP A 181 -14.79 8.06 10.76
N VAL A 182 -14.36 8.55 11.93
CA VAL A 182 -13.35 7.87 12.75
C VAL A 182 -13.89 6.59 13.38
N ASP A 183 -15.17 6.51 13.72
CA ASP A 183 -15.79 5.29 14.24
C ASP A 183 -15.84 4.22 13.14
N GLU A 184 -16.20 4.58 11.90
CA GLU A 184 -16.19 3.67 10.73
C GLU A 184 -14.78 3.16 10.40
N GLU A 185 -13.76 4.04 10.44
CA GLU A 185 -12.36 3.66 10.15
C GLU A 185 -11.81 2.61 11.13
N MET A 186 -12.35 2.59 12.36
CA MET A 186 -11.91 1.66 13.40
C MET A 186 -12.74 0.37 13.45
N GLU A 187 -13.81 0.24 12.65
CA GLU A 187 -14.57 -1.00 12.55
C GLU A 187 -13.68 -2.14 12.04
N GLY A 188 -13.63 -3.25 12.77
CA GLY A 188 -12.83 -4.42 12.40
C GLY A 188 -11.35 -4.34 12.75
N VAL A 189 -10.86 -3.23 13.29
CA VAL A 189 -9.51 -3.17 13.86
C VAL A 189 -9.50 -3.84 15.24
N LEU A 190 -8.54 -4.75 15.47
CA LEU A 190 -8.42 -5.48 16.73
C LEU A 190 -7.77 -4.63 17.84
N ASP A 191 -8.13 -4.91 19.09
CA ASP A 191 -7.53 -4.32 20.31
C ASP A 191 -7.55 -2.78 20.37
N VAL A 192 -8.58 -2.18 19.78
CA VAL A 192 -8.81 -0.74 19.76
C VAL A 192 -9.33 -0.24 21.11
N LYS A 193 -8.81 0.91 21.57
CA LYS A 193 -9.30 1.63 22.75
C LYS A 193 -9.74 3.04 22.39
N LYS A 194 -10.99 3.37 22.68
CA LYS A 194 -11.53 4.75 22.60
C LYS A 194 -11.09 5.52 23.84
N ILE A 195 -10.49 6.70 23.66
CA ILE A 195 -10.05 7.56 24.75
C ILE A 195 -10.53 9.00 24.55
N PRO A 196 -10.74 9.79 25.63
CA PRO A 196 -10.97 11.22 25.51
C PRO A 196 -9.76 11.92 24.88
N PHE A 197 -9.99 12.82 23.92
CA PHE A 197 -8.93 13.59 23.27
C PHE A 197 -9.47 14.89 22.67
N GLY A 198 -8.85 16.03 23.01
CA GLY A 198 -9.34 17.34 22.60
C GLY A 198 -10.78 17.59 23.07
N ASN A 199 -11.66 18.04 22.16
CA ASN A 199 -13.09 18.22 22.41
C ASN A 199 -13.94 16.97 22.11
N GLY A 200 -13.31 15.84 21.80
CA GLY A 200 -14.00 14.61 21.43
C GLY A 200 -13.24 13.39 21.91
N PHE A 201 -12.99 12.45 21.00
CA PHE A 201 -12.28 11.21 21.29
C PHE A 201 -11.22 10.92 20.24
N ALA A 202 -10.32 10.01 20.60
CA ALA A 202 -9.39 9.36 19.71
C ALA A 202 -9.44 7.85 19.94
N TYR A 203 -8.92 7.09 18.98
CA TYR A 203 -8.70 5.67 19.11
C TYR A 203 -7.22 5.36 19.15
N THR A 204 -6.86 4.39 19.98
CA THR A 204 -5.49 3.89 20.08
C THR A 204 -5.48 2.40 19.82
N TYR A 205 -4.45 1.91 19.13
CA TYR A 205 -4.32 0.49 18.80
C TYR A 205 -2.84 0.12 18.65
N GLN A 206 -2.55 -1.18 18.59
CA GLN A 206 -1.23 -1.68 18.17
C GLN A 206 -1.35 -2.25 16.76
N ALA A 207 -0.41 -1.91 15.91
CA ALA A 207 -0.31 -2.48 14.57
C ALA A 207 1.01 -3.24 14.42
N PRO A 208 1.04 -4.40 13.75
CA PRO A 208 2.29 -4.99 13.32
C PRO A 208 3.09 -3.97 12.50
N GLY A 209 4.40 -3.88 12.77
CA GLY A 209 5.24 -2.89 12.13
C GLY A 209 6.66 -3.40 11.98
N SER A 210 7.29 -3.03 10.87
CA SER A 210 8.72 -3.25 10.64
C SER A 210 9.36 -1.94 10.18
N SER A 211 10.68 -1.87 10.30
CA SER A 211 11.47 -0.72 9.84
C SER A 211 12.86 -1.20 9.43
N ALA A 212 13.34 -0.77 8.27
CA ALA A 212 14.70 -1.05 7.84
C ALA A 212 15.74 -0.41 8.78
N ASN A 213 15.40 0.72 9.40
CA ASN A 213 16.27 1.42 10.34
C ASN A 213 16.14 0.90 11.78
N LYS A 214 15.08 0.14 12.08
CA LYS A 214 14.82 -0.48 13.39
C LYS A 214 14.40 -1.94 13.20
N PRO A 215 15.36 -2.86 12.96
CA PRO A 215 15.05 -4.26 12.73
C PRO A 215 14.37 -4.96 13.91
N TYR A 216 14.47 -4.38 15.11
CA TYR A 216 13.83 -4.87 16.33
C TYR A 216 12.36 -4.43 16.48
N LEU A 217 11.89 -3.51 15.65
CA LEU A 217 10.51 -3.03 15.69
C LEU A 217 9.59 -4.15 15.20
N LYS A 218 8.67 -4.59 16.06
CA LYS A 218 7.65 -5.61 15.74
C LYS A 218 6.24 -5.03 15.69
N GLU A 219 6.02 -3.95 16.42
CA GLU A 219 4.72 -3.30 16.59
C GLU A 219 4.91 -1.78 16.56
N ARG A 220 3.84 -1.08 16.18
CA ARG A 220 3.73 0.39 16.17
C ARG A 220 2.50 0.78 16.98
N ASN A 221 2.64 1.87 17.72
CA ASN A 221 1.50 2.54 18.33
C ASN A 221 0.71 3.28 17.25
N GLY A 222 -0.57 2.94 17.12
CA GLY A 222 -1.53 3.60 16.25
C GLY A 222 -2.40 4.58 17.03
N PHE A 223 -2.69 5.74 16.42
CA PHE A 223 -3.53 6.78 16.99
C PHE A 223 -4.39 7.43 15.90
N VAL A 224 -5.72 7.35 16.04
CA VAL A 224 -6.69 7.89 15.08
C VAL A 224 -7.56 8.94 15.75
N TRP A 225 -7.69 10.12 15.14
CA TRP A 225 -8.54 11.19 15.66
C TRP A 225 -9.10 12.06 14.54
N SER A 226 -10.09 12.88 14.86
CA SER A 226 -10.68 13.86 13.96
C SER A 226 -10.46 15.27 14.52
N PRO A 227 -9.58 16.09 13.91
CA PRO A 227 -9.40 17.49 14.33
C PRO A 227 -10.57 18.38 13.89
N ASP A 228 -11.25 18.03 12.81
CA ASP A 228 -12.39 18.73 12.21
C ASP A 228 -13.34 17.69 11.61
N GLU A 229 -14.64 17.98 11.64
CA GLU A 229 -15.69 17.09 11.18
C GLU A 229 -15.42 16.55 9.76
N GLY A 230 -15.55 15.22 9.60
CA GLY A 230 -15.35 14.54 8.33
C GLY A 230 -13.89 14.37 7.89
N ILE A 231 -12.91 14.75 8.73
CA ILE A 231 -11.48 14.56 8.47
C ILE A 231 -10.87 13.64 9.52
N ILE A 232 -10.15 12.64 9.05
CA ILE A 232 -9.45 11.64 9.86
C ILE A 232 -7.95 11.86 9.75
N TYR A 233 -7.28 11.82 10.90
CA TYR A 233 -5.84 11.74 11.02
C TYR A 233 -5.48 10.40 11.66
N THR A 234 -4.65 9.61 10.98
CA THR A 234 -4.13 8.33 11.48
C THR A 234 -2.62 8.42 11.57
N MET A 235 -2.09 8.31 12.79
CA MET A 235 -0.65 8.28 13.05
C MET A 235 -0.23 6.88 13.48
N GLN A 236 0.85 6.38 12.87
CA GLN A 236 1.55 5.16 13.31
C GLN A 236 3.01 5.50 13.59
N SER A 237 3.49 5.11 14.77
CA SER A 237 4.86 5.37 15.17
C SER A 237 5.39 4.35 16.17
N ASP A 238 6.72 4.23 16.23
CA ASP A 238 7.45 3.55 17.31
C ASP A 238 7.58 4.41 18.57
N LEU A 239 7.11 5.67 18.54
CA LEU A 239 7.05 6.52 19.72
C LEU A 239 6.06 5.97 20.77
N PRO A 240 6.31 6.23 22.07
CA PRO A 240 5.32 6.00 23.11
C PRO A 240 4.03 6.77 22.85
N LEU A 241 2.88 6.19 23.23
CA LEU A 241 1.56 6.77 23.02
C LEU A 241 1.42 8.21 23.56
N GLU A 242 2.07 8.54 24.68
CA GLU A 242 2.03 9.89 25.26
C GLU A 242 2.73 10.93 24.37
N GLU A 243 3.79 10.56 23.66
CA GLU A 243 4.43 11.45 22.69
C GLU A 243 3.55 11.62 21.44
N ILE A 244 2.93 10.53 20.97
CA ILE A 244 1.98 10.58 19.85
C ILE A 244 0.82 11.53 20.15
N LYS A 245 0.26 11.48 21.37
CA LYS A 245 -0.80 12.40 21.82
C LYS A 245 -0.37 13.87 21.78
N LYS A 246 0.88 14.19 22.17
CA LYS A 246 1.42 15.56 22.11
C LYS A 246 1.50 16.04 20.66
N ILE A 247 2.02 15.20 19.75
CA ILE A 247 2.11 15.52 18.32
C ILE A 247 0.71 15.73 17.74
N ALA A 248 -0.23 14.82 18.02
CA ALA A 248 -1.62 14.94 17.57
C ALA A 248 -2.30 16.21 18.12
N ALA A 249 -2.08 16.56 19.39
CA ALA A 249 -2.68 17.75 20.00
C ALA A 249 -2.18 19.04 19.35
N SER A 250 -0.94 19.05 18.85
CA SER A 250 -0.34 20.19 18.14
C SER A 250 -0.94 20.45 16.75
N VAL A 251 -1.74 19.51 16.23
CA VAL A 251 -2.56 19.69 15.02
C VAL A 251 -3.85 20.46 15.35
N ASN A 252 -4.35 20.31 16.58
CA ASN A 252 -5.61 20.91 17.05
C ASN A 252 -5.43 22.33 17.60
N SER A 253 -4.20 22.73 17.94
CA SER A 253 -3.90 24.10 18.37
C SER A 253 -3.93 25.05 17.17
N LYS A 254 -4.78 26.08 17.26
CA LYS A 254 -5.06 27.11 16.25
C LYS A 254 -3.85 27.60 15.47
#